data_AF-V5HCM0-F1
#
_entry.id   AF-V5HCM0-F1
#
_cell.length_a   1.000
_cell.length_b   1.000
_cell.length_c   1.000
_cell.angle_alpha   90.00
_cell.angle_beta   90.00
_cell.angle_gamma   90.00
#
_symmetry.space_group_name_H-M   'P 1'
#
loop_
_entity.id
_entity.type
_entity.pdbx_description
1 polymer ?
#
loop_
_entity_poly.entity_id
_entity_poly.type
_entity_poly.pdbx_seq_one_letter_code
_entity_poly.pdbx_strand_id
1 'polypeptide(L)'
;QEQQQLVSVIRGVHEKLRFDYQSTGDEERVWEGHCRDAELRKRYADSMLRLATTIWPFRDRIEWCHQTLRNYFYEGGLKRALRSLPSFDQNAESAMEHALRLLQLPFGGKVRLLDVGSCYDPFRCYEDVEAVAVDLTPAREGVLQCDFLKLRGHGPLRRAVVPL
;
A
#
# COMPACT_ATOMS: atom_id res chain seq x y z
N GLN A 1 14.92 -18.61 -16.05
CA GLN A 1 13.94 -18.51 -17.14
C GLN A 1 12.57 -18.04 -16.62
N GLU A 2 12.01 -18.68 -15.58
CA GLU A 2 10.73 -18.28 -14.95
C GLU A 2 10.70 -16.80 -14.52
N GLN A 3 11.71 -16.31 -13.79
CA GLN A 3 11.80 -14.90 -13.38
C GLN A 3 11.65 -13.92 -14.56
N GLN A 4 12.32 -14.18 -15.69
CA GLN A 4 12.27 -13.30 -16.85
C GLN A 4 10.87 -13.27 -17.47
N GLN A 5 10.17 -14.42 -17.49
CA GLN A 5 8.80 -14.51 -17.99
C GLN A 5 7.83 -13.70 -17.12
N LEU A 6 7.89 -13.88 -15.80
CA LEU A 6 7.04 -13.16 -14.85
C LEU A 6 7.29 -11.64 -14.91
N VAL A 7 8.56 -11.23 -14.96
CA VAL A 7 8.95 -9.82 -15.12
C VAL A 7 8.45 -9.27 -16.46
N SER A 8 8.49 -10.06 -17.54
CA SER A 8 7.99 -9.65 -18.85
C SER A 8 6.49 -9.37 -18.85
N VAL A 9 5.70 -10.13 -18.09
CA VAL A 9 4.25 -9.88 -17.94
C VAL A 9 4.03 -8.51 -17.30
N ILE A 10 4.68 -8.26 -16.16
CA ILE A 10 4.54 -7.00 -15.42
C ILE A 10 5.00 -5.81 -16.25
N ARG A 11 6.17 -5.91 -16.87
CA ARG A 11 6.71 -4.85 -17.71
C ARG A 11 5.79 -4.56 -18.91
N GLY A 12 5.29 -5.61 -19.57
CA GLY A 12 4.39 -5.48 -20.71
C GLY A 12 3.08 -4.76 -20.35
N VAL A 13 2.52 -5.01 -19.16
CA VAL A 13 1.34 -4.27 -18.68
C VAL A 13 1.64 -2.77 -18.52
N HIS A 14 2.77 -2.42 -17.90
CA HIS A 14 3.16 -1.01 -17.74
C HIS A 14 3.50 -0.32 -19.07
N GLU A 15 4.17 -1.03 -19.98
CA GLU A 15 4.48 -0.55 -21.33
C GLU A 15 3.20 -0.28 -22.12
N LYS A 16 2.22 -1.19 -22.09
CA LYS A 16 0.93 -1.02 -22.72
C LYS A 16 0.15 0.16 -22.15
N LEU A 17 0.02 0.26 -20.83
CA LEU A 17 -0.67 1.39 -20.18
C LEU A 17 -0.06 2.74 -20.57
N ARG A 18 1.29 2.82 -20.57
CA ARG A 18 2.00 4.03 -20.97
C ARG A 18 1.77 4.36 -22.44
N PHE A 19 1.88 3.37 -23.31
CA PHE A 19 1.66 3.54 -24.75
C PHE A 19 0.22 4.00 -25.04
N ASP A 20 -0.78 3.36 -24.45
CA ASP A 20 -2.18 3.69 -24.65
C ASP A 20 -2.49 5.12 -24.19
N TYR A 21 -1.96 5.53 -23.03
CA TYR A 21 -2.10 6.91 -22.55
C TYR A 21 -1.40 7.92 -23.46
N GLN A 22 -0.15 7.66 -23.86
CA GLN A 22 0.59 8.54 -24.76
C GLN A 22 -0.07 8.67 -26.14
N SER A 23 -0.75 7.63 -26.61
CA SER A 23 -1.43 7.61 -27.91
C SER A 23 -2.79 8.31 -27.88
N THR A 24 -3.50 8.24 -26.76
CA THR A 24 -4.89 8.73 -26.66
C THR A 24 -5.03 10.05 -25.92
N GLY A 25 -4.16 10.32 -24.95
CA GLY A 25 -4.29 11.42 -23.99
C GLY A 25 -5.46 11.27 -23.01
N ASP A 26 -6.13 10.11 -22.99
CA ASP A 26 -7.37 9.86 -22.24
C ASP A 26 -7.11 8.85 -21.11
N GLU A 27 -6.74 9.37 -19.95
CA GLU A 27 -6.42 8.56 -18.77
C GLU A 27 -7.59 7.72 -18.25
N GLU A 28 -8.81 8.27 -18.29
CA GLU A 28 -10.01 7.57 -17.83
C GLU A 28 -10.30 6.36 -18.72
N ARG A 29 -10.31 6.55 -20.04
CA ARG A 29 -10.57 5.45 -20.98
C ARG A 29 -9.51 4.36 -20.90
N VAL A 30 -8.24 4.73 -20.75
CA VAL A 30 -7.14 3.76 -20.61
C VAL A 30 -7.27 2.97 -19.32
N TRP A 31 -7.55 3.64 -18.20
CA TRP A 31 -7.75 3.00 -16.91
C TRP A 31 -8.97 2.07 -16.90
N GLU A 32 -10.11 2.53 -17.44
CA GLU A 32 -11.30 1.71 -17.56
C GLU A 32 -11.07 0.48 -18.43
N GLY A 33 -10.39 0.64 -19.57
CA GLY A 33 -10.01 -0.46 -20.44
C GLY A 33 -9.17 -1.50 -19.70
N HIS A 34 -8.19 -1.04 -18.91
CA HIS A 34 -7.37 -1.92 -18.08
C HIS A 34 -8.19 -2.64 -16.99
N CYS A 35 -9.09 -1.93 -16.31
CA CYS A 35 -9.96 -2.53 -15.29
C CYS A 35 -10.87 -3.63 -15.85
N ARG A 36 -11.35 -3.48 -17.09
CA ARG A 36 -12.20 -4.47 -17.76
C ARG A 36 -11.45 -5.73 -18.20
N ASP A 37 -10.14 -5.67 -18.42
CA ASP A 37 -9.31 -6.81 -18.82
C ASP A 37 -8.95 -7.70 -17.60
N ALA A 38 -9.94 -8.44 -17.11
CA ALA A 38 -9.79 -9.29 -15.93
C ALA A 38 -8.72 -10.39 -16.09
N GLU A 39 -8.53 -10.92 -17.31
CA GLU A 39 -7.56 -11.97 -17.58
C GLU A 39 -6.12 -11.42 -17.47
N LEU A 40 -5.83 -10.30 -18.12
CA LEU A 40 -4.53 -9.65 -18.02
C LEU A 40 -4.20 -9.25 -16.59
N ARG A 41 -5.19 -8.67 -15.89
CA ARG A 41 -5.05 -8.28 -14.49
C ARG A 41 -4.76 -9.46 -13.58
N LYS A 42 -5.43 -10.59 -13.77
CA LYS A 42 -5.15 -11.82 -13.01
C LYS A 42 -3.74 -12.34 -13.28
N ARG A 43 -3.32 -12.39 -14.55
CA ARG A 43 -1.95 -12.81 -14.92
C ARG A 43 -0.90 -11.90 -14.30
N TYR A 44 -1.15 -10.59 -14.24
CA TYR A 44 -0.29 -9.63 -13.56
C TYR A 44 -0.19 -9.93 -12.05
N ALA A 45 -1.33 -10.09 -11.37
CA ALA A 45 -1.38 -10.37 -9.94
C ALA A 45 -0.66 -11.69 -9.58
N ASP A 46 -0.94 -12.76 -10.32
CA ASP A 46 -0.29 -14.06 -10.16
C ASP A 46 1.24 -13.96 -10.37
N SER A 47 1.66 -13.18 -11.38
CA SER A 47 3.08 -12.96 -11.66
C SER A 47 3.79 -12.21 -10.53
N MET A 48 3.12 -11.18 -9.99
CA MET A 48 3.63 -10.41 -8.84
C MET A 48 3.72 -11.26 -7.58
N LEU A 49 2.68 -12.05 -7.27
CA LEU A 49 2.69 -12.97 -6.13
C LEU A 49 3.85 -13.97 -6.24
N ARG A 50 4.01 -14.59 -7.42
CA ARG A 50 5.07 -15.58 -7.66
C ARG A 50 6.45 -14.96 -7.51
N LEU A 51 6.70 -13.80 -8.12
CA LEU A 51 7.96 -13.09 -7.97
C LEU A 51 8.25 -12.76 -6.51
N ALA A 52 7.28 -12.17 -5.80
CA ALA A 52 7.45 -11.76 -4.42
C ALA A 52 7.78 -12.97 -3.52
N THR A 53 7.00 -14.04 -3.60
CA THR A 53 7.06 -15.16 -2.65
C THR A 53 8.12 -16.21 -2.94
N THR A 54 8.57 -16.33 -4.18
CA THR A 54 9.46 -17.44 -4.58
C THR A 54 10.81 -17.04 -5.15
N ILE A 55 10.90 -15.86 -5.78
CA ILE A 55 12.10 -15.47 -6.55
C ILE A 55 12.85 -14.33 -5.87
N TRP A 56 12.13 -13.28 -5.47
CA TRP A 56 12.72 -12.20 -4.71
C TRP A 56 12.86 -12.62 -3.25
N PRO A 57 13.93 -12.23 -2.55
CA PRO A 57 14.03 -12.43 -1.11
C PRO A 57 12.91 -11.61 -0.45
N PHE A 58 11.78 -12.28 -0.21
CA PHE A 58 10.46 -11.76 0.18
C PHE A 58 10.47 -10.75 1.34
N ARG A 59 11.53 -10.76 2.16
CA ARG A 59 11.54 -10.03 3.42
C ARG A 59 12.19 -8.66 3.33
N ASP A 60 13.13 -8.38 2.43
CA ASP A 60 13.96 -7.17 2.56
C ASP A 60 13.13 -5.86 2.64
N ARG A 61 12.21 -5.65 1.71
CA ARG A 61 11.41 -4.42 1.60
C ARG A 61 10.25 -4.37 2.58
N ILE A 62 9.54 -5.49 2.76
CA ILE A 62 8.41 -5.55 3.69
C ILE A 62 8.90 -5.45 5.13
N GLU A 63 9.99 -6.13 5.47
CA GLU A 63 10.67 -6.03 6.76
C GLU A 63 11.24 -4.62 6.95
N TRP A 64 11.89 -4.03 5.93
CA TRP A 64 12.36 -2.65 6.03
C TRP A 64 11.23 -1.65 6.26
N CYS A 65 10.09 -1.82 5.58
CA CYS A 65 8.89 -1.00 5.82
C CYS A 65 8.38 -1.17 7.27
N HIS A 66 8.31 -2.41 7.76
CA HIS A 66 7.90 -2.70 9.15
C HIS A 66 8.88 -2.10 10.17
N GLN A 67 10.18 -2.25 9.98
CA GLN A 67 11.21 -1.67 10.84
C GLN A 67 11.14 -0.13 10.83
N THR A 68 10.93 0.47 9.66
CA THR A 68 10.78 1.92 9.53
C THR A 68 9.54 2.41 10.26
N LEU A 69 8.41 1.72 10.09
CA LEU A 69 7.16 1.97 10.80
C LEU A 69 7.37 1.86 12.33
N ARG A 70 8.01 0.78 12.80
CA ARG A 70 8.31 0.61 14.23
C ARG A 70 9.21 1.70 14.76
N ASN A 71 10.25 2.06 14.03
CA ASN A 71 11.16 3.11 14.44
C ASN A 71 10.45 4.45 14.59
N TYR A 72 9.57 4.77 13.65
CA TYR A 72 8.79 5.99 13.65
C TYR A 72 7.79 6.03 14.81
N PHE A 73 6.95 5.01 14.96
CA PHE A 73 5.82 5.04 15.89
C PHE A 73 6.15 4.58 17.32
N TYR A 74 7.10 3.66 17.51
CA TYR A 74 7.40 3.06 18.82
C TYR A 74 8.78 3.41 19.38
N GLU A 75 9.77 3.68 18.53
CA GLU A 75 11.18 3.87 18.96
C GLU A 75 11.62 5.35 18.90
N GLY A 76 10.65 6.25 19.08
CA GLY A 76 10.90 7.69 19.18
C GLY A 76 11.24 8.40 17.86
N GLY A 77 11.04 7.77 16.70
CA GLY A 77 11.27 8.39 15.40
C GLY A 77 10.34 9.59 15.15
N LEU A 78 9.07 9.50 15.53
CA LEU A 78 8.14 10.63 15.51
C LEU A 78 8.63 11.78 16.40
N LYS A 79 9.14 11.47 17.61
CA LYS A 79 9.74 12.45 18.52
C LYS A 79 10.95 13.14 17.91
N ARG A 80 11.81 12.41 17.19
CA ARG A 80 12.94 12.97 16.44
C ARG A 80 12.48 13.86 15.29
N ALA A 81 11.51 13.40 14.49
CA ALA A 81 10.97 14.14 13.34
C ALA A 81 10.33 15.46 13.77
N LEU A 82 9.52 15.45 14.82
CA LEU A 82 8.89 16.65 15.37
C LEU A 82 9.92 17.67 15.88
N ARG A 83 10.94 17.22 16.62
CA ARG A 83 12.04 18.10 17.10
C ARG A 83 12.86 18.73 15.98
N SER A 84 12.87 18.14 14.79
CA SER A 84 13.60 18.69 13.63
C SER A 84 12.85 19.82 12.91
N LEU A 85 11.59 20.08 13.27
CA LEU A 85 10.80 21.15 12.66
C LEU A 85 11.21 22.53 13.22
N PRO A 86 11.41 23.55 12.37
CA PRO A 86 11.86 24.88 12.79
C PRO A 86 10.93 25.59 13.78
N SER A 87 9.65 25.24 13.76
CA SER A 87 8.58 25.77 14.62
C SER A 87 8.44 25.05 15.95
N PHE A 88 9.29 24.06 16.24
CA PHE A 88 9.23 23.26 17.47
C PHE A 88 9.94 23.97 18.64
N ASP A 89 9.42 25.13 19.04
CA ASP A 89 9.94 25.93 20.15
C ASP A 89 9.45 25.40 21.51
N GLN A 90 10.40 24.87 22.28
CA GLN A 90 10.49 24.63 23.73
C GLN A 90 9.35 23.98 24.55
N ASN A 91 8.13 23.79 24.03
CA ASN A 91 7.06 23.00 24.67
C ASN A 91 6.93 21.60 24.05
N ALA A 92 8.06 20.93 23.88
CA ALA A 92 8.21 19.67 23.13
C ALA A 92 7.29 18.53 23.60
N GLU A 93 6.92 18.50 24.88
CA GLU A 93 6.01 17.49 25.45
C GLU A 93 4.55 17.70 24.99
N SER A 94 4.06 18.94 25.02
CA SER A 94 2.67 19.26 24.62
C SER A 94 2.43 19.04 23.12
N ALA A 95 3.39 19.38 22.27
CA ALA A 95 3.30 19.13 20.84
C ALA A 95 3.42 17.63 20.49
N MET A 96 4.19 16.85 21.29
CA MET A 96 4.23 15.39 21.19
C MET A 96 2.87 14.79 21.51
N GLU A 97 2.28 15.16 22.65
CA GLU A 97 0.96 14.69 23.06
C GLU A 97 -0.11 15.05 22.04
N HIS A 98 -0.03 16.27 21.48
CA HIS A 98 -0.95 16.71 20.45
C HIS A 98 -0.80 15.89 19.16
N ALA A 99 0.43 15.65 18.69
CA ALA A 99 0.68 14.82 17.52
C ALA A 99 0.23 13.36 17.72
N LEU A 100 0.49 12.78 18.88
CA LEU A 100 0.05 11.42 19.24
C LEU A 100 -1.48 11.32 19.31
N ARG A 101 -2.15 12.35 19.85
CA ARG A 101 -3.62 12.45 19.83
C ARG A 101 -4.18 12.60 18.42
N LEU A 102 -3.62 13.48 17.59
CA LEU A 102 -4.05 13.68 16.21
C LEU A 102 -3.91 12.41 15.37
N LEU A 103 -2.78 11.73 15.51
CA LEU A 103 -2.50 10.48 14.80
C LEU A 103 -3.33 9.31 15.35
N GLN A 104 -4.09 9.53 16.44
CA GLN A 104 -4.84 8.49 17.14
C GLN A 104 -3.99 7.24 17.38
N LEU A 105 -2.69 7.44 17.65
CA LEU A 105 -1.81 6.33 17.91
C LEU A 105 -2.12 5.88 19.33
N PRO A 106 -2.66 4.67 19.53
CA PRO A 106 -2.76 4.15 20.88
C PRO A 106 -1.34 4.10 21.44
N PHE A 107 -1.11 4.73 22.60
CA PHE A 107 0.10 4.48 23.37
C PHE A 107 0.20 2.96 23.59
N GLY A 108 1.11 2.30 22.87
CA GLY A 108 1.30 0.85 22.92
C GLY A 108 0.31 -0.03 22.14
N GLY A 109 -0.55 0.51 21.26
CA GLY A 109 -1.41 -0.31 20.39
C GLY A 109 -0.89 -0.43 18.95
N LYS A 110 -1.62 -1.13 18.08
CA LYS A 110 -1.21 -1.45 16.71
C LYS A 110 -1.24 -0.23 15.77
N VAL A 111 -0.33 -0.18 14.80
CA VAL A 111 -0.40 0.79 13.70
C VAL A 111 -1.46 0.37 12.71
N ARG A 112 -2.44 1.25 12.46
CA ARG A 112 -3.43 1.04 11.39
C ARG A 112 -2.80 1.38 10.04
N LEU A 113 -2.76 0.39 9.14
CA LEU A 113 -2.14 0.51 7.82
C LEU A 113 -3.19 0.27 6.73
N LEU A 114 -3.26 1.16 5.74
CA LEU A 114 -3.95 0.90 4.49
C LEU A 114 -2.91 0.50 3.44
N ASP A 115 -2.88 -0.78 3.08
CA ASP A 115 -1.91 -1.35 2.14
C ASP A 115 -2.56 -1.41 0.74
N VAL A 116 -2.22 -0.45 -0.12
CA VAL A 116 -2.79 -0.27 -1.46
C VAL A 116 -1.90 -0.94 -2.50
N GLY A 117 -2.49 -1.77 -3.37
CA GLY A 117 -1.71 -2.60 -4.28
C GLY A 117 -1.04 -3.77 -3.55
N SER A 118 -1.70 -4.25 -2.49
CA SER A 118 -1.15 -5.24 -1.56
C SER A 118 -0.86 -6.58 -2.23
N CYS A 119 -1.63 -6.94 -3.27
CA CYS A 119 -1.65 -8.21 -3.98
C CYS A 119 -1.98 -9.43 -3.09
N TYR A 120 -1.25 -9.64 -1.98
CA TYR A 120 -1.31 -10.84 -1.15
C TYR A 120 -1.22 -10.61 0.38
N ASP A 121 -1.29 -9.36 0.85
CA ASP A 121 -1.26 -8.98 2.28
C ASP A 121 0.04 -9.39 3.01
N PRO A 122 1.20 -8.80 2.63
CA PRO A 122 2.48 -9.11 3.25
C PRO A 122 2.57 -8.69 4.72
N PHE A 123 1.80 -7.67 5.15
CA PHE A 123 1.88 -7.13 6.51
C PHE A 123 1.11 -7.94 7.55
N ARG A 124 0.27 -8.89 7.12
CA ARG A 124 -0.49 -9.78 8.01
C ARG A 124 0.35 -10.54 9.03
N CYS A 125 1.64 -10.74 8.77
CA CYS A 125 2.54 -11.45 9.67
C CYS A 125 3.00 -10.62 10.88
N TYR A 126 2.74 -9.31 10.91
CA TYR A 126 3.16 -8.42 11.99
C TYR A 126 2.04 -8.14 12.98
N GLU A 127 2.20 -8.59 14.22
CA GLU A 127 1.16 -8.46 15.25
C GLU A 127 0.89 -7.02 15.70
N ASP A 128 1.88 -6.14 15.54
CA ASP A 128 1.83 -4.72 15.85
C ASP A 128 1.26 -3.86 14.70
N VAL A 129 0.80 -4.50 13.62
CA VAL A 129 0.13 -3.83 12.49
C VAL A 129 -1.31 -4.33 12.36
N GLU A 130 -2.24 -3.41 12.22
CA GLU A 130 -3.62 -3.67 11.82
C GLU A 130 -3.79 -3.21 10.37
N ALA A 131 -3.52 -4.12 9.43
CA ALA A 131 -3.56 -3.82 8.00
C ALA A 131 -4.98 -4.01 7.42
N VAL A 132 -5.38 -3.07 6.57
CA VAL A 132 -6.45 -3.24 5.59
C VAL A 132 -5.78 -3.31 4.23
N ALA A 133 -5.71 -4.50 3.66
CA ALA A 133 -5.12 -4.73 2.34
C ALA A 133 -6.18 -4.55 1.24
N VAL A 134 -5.87 -3.72 0.24
CA VAL A 134 -6.70 -3.50 -0.94
C VAL A 134 -5.87 -3.67 -2.21
N ASP A 135 -6.50 -4.24 -3.25
CA ASP A 135 -5.88 -4.38 -4.56
C ASP A 135 -6.95 -4.37 -5.65
N LEU A 136 -6.62 -3.91 -6.86
CA LEU A 136 -7.52 -4.00 -8.01
C LEU A 136 -7.82 -5.47 -8.36
N THR A 137 -6.86 -6.37 -8.15
CA THR A 137 -6.95 -7.81 -8.43
C THR A 137 -6.22 -8.61 -7.35
N PRO A 138 -6.89 -8.97 -6.24
CA PRO A 138 -6.31 -9.81 -5.21
C PRO A 138 -5.76 -11.14 -5.75
N ALA A 139 -4.52 -11.49 -5.38
CA ALA A 139 -3.94 -12.81 -5.62
C ALA A 139 -4.17 -13.78 -4.45
N ARG A 140 -4.68 -13.28 -3.30
CA ARG A 140 -4.91 -14.07 -2.09
C ARG A 140 -6.19 -13.67 -1.36
N GLU A 141 -6.81 -14.65 -0.72
CA GLU A 141 -7.89 -14.42 0.24
C GLU A 141 -7.41 -13.52 1.40
N GLY A 142 -8.20 -12.50 1.73
CA GLY A 142 -7.90 -11.51 2.78
C GLY A 142 -7.57 -10.10 2.24
N VAL A 143 -7.21 -9.98 0.96
CA VAL A 143 -7.07 -8.68 0.28
C VAL A 143 -8.41 -8.30 -0.33
N LEU A 144 -8.89 -7.08 -0.07
CA LEU A 144 -10.15 -6.58 -0.60
C LEU A 144 -9.97 -6.15 -2.06
N GLN A 145 -10.81 -6.67 -2.95
CA GLN A 145 -10.83 -6.23 -4.34
C GLN A 145 -11.46 -4.84 -4.44
N CYS A 146 -10.70 -3.86 -4.90
CA CYS A 146 -11.16 -2.48 -4.99
C CYS A 146 -10.31 -1.66 -5.98
N ASP A 147 -10.97 -0.81 -6.78
CA ASP A 147 -10.28 0.31 -7.43
C ASP A 147 -10.11 1.44 -6.42
N PHE A 148 -8.88 1.60 -5.92
CA PHE A 148 -8.55 2.62 -4.91
C PHE A 148 -8.89 4.04 -5.39
N LEU A 149 -8.85 4.32 -6.69
CA LEU A 149 -9.17 5.64 -7.24
C LEU A 149 -10.67 5.95 -7.16
N LYS A 150 -11.52 4.93 -7.02
CA LYS A 150 -12.98 5.06 -6.91
C LYS A 150 -13.49 4.99 -5.47
N LEU A 151 -12.60 4.80 -4.49
CA LEU A 151 -12.98 4.82 -3.07
C LEU A 151 -13.49 6.22 -2.69
N ARG A 152 -14.75 6.28 -2.27
CA ARG A 152 -15.34 7.49 -1.70
C ARG A 152 -15.26 7.40 -0.18
N GLY A 153 -14.54 8.34 0.43
CA GLY A 153 -14.54 8.51 1.87
C GLY A 153 -15.91 9.01 2.34
N HIS A 154 -16.60 8.23 3.18
CA HIS A 154 -17.79 8.69 3.90
C HIS A 154 -17.42 8.90 5.37
N GLY A 155 -17.10 10.15 5.74
CA GLY A 155 -16.84 10.52 7.15
C GLY A 155 -15.76 9.66 7.83
N PRO A 156 -15.68 9.63 9.17
CA PRO A 156 -14.67 8.85 9.88
C PRO A 156 -14.81 7.37 9.53
N LEU A 157 -13.77 6.85 8.84
CA LEU A 157 -13.56 5.53 8.26
C LEU A 157 -14.51 4.44 8.79
N ARG A 158 -15.67 4.30 8.14
CA ARG A 158 -16.45 3.06 8.15
C ARG A 158 -16.25 2.39 6.79
N ARG A 159 -15.90 1.10 6.85
CA ARG A 159 -15.63 0.24 5.69
C ARG A 159 -16.64 0.49 4.57
N ALA A 160 -16.15 1.01 3.45
CA ALA A 160 -16.88 1.05 2.19
C ALA A 160 -16.11 0.18 1.20
N VAL A 161 -16.74 -0.90 0.75
CA VAL A 161 -16.29 -1.65 -0.42
C VAL A 161 -17.21 -1.22 -1.55
N VAL A 162 -16.66 -0.54 -2.56
CA VAL A 162 -17.36 -0.27 -3.81
C VAL A 162 -17.00 -1.41 -4.76
N PRO A 163 -17.96 -2.24 -5.21
CA PRO A 163 -17.69 -3.26 -6.22
C PRO A 163 -17.28 -2.61 -7.55
N LEU A 164 -16.43 -3.31 -8.29
CA LEU A 164 -16.09 -2.99 -9.67
C LEU A 164 -17.30 -3.19 -10.60
#